data_AF-A0A351NGW6-F1
#
_entry.id   AF-A0A351NGW6-F1
#
_cell.length_a   1.000
_cell.length_b   1.000
_cell.length_c   1.000
_cell.angle_alpha   90.00
_cell.angle_beta   90.00
_cell.angle_gamma   90.00
#
_symmetry.space_group_name_H-M   'P 1'
#
loop_
_entity.id
_entity.type
_entity.pdbx_description
1 polymer ?
#
loop_
_entity_poly.entity_id
_entity_poly.type
_entity_poly.pdbx_seq_one_letter_code
_entity_poly.pdbx_strand_id
1 'polypeptide(L)'
;MDTDPQRSCDKIYYDFCKAHTFPNGELAEQIKLSVQDSFKRLIEPSISAEVIREAKRKADIESINVFGDNLRQLLLGAPVGQKRTMAIDPGFRNGCKIACLSAEGQLLYHTIIYP
;
A
#
# COMPACT_ATOMS: atom_id res chain seq x y z
N MET A 1 -3.27 -5.40 15.30
CA MET A 1 -2.91 -5.25 16.72
C MET A 1 -3.96 -6.05 17.47
N ASP A 2 -3.62 -7.25 17.93
CA ASP A 2 -4.50 -8.05 18.78
C ASP A 2 -4.50 -7.43 20.17
N THR A 3 -5.24 -6.35 20.31
CA THR A 3 -5.49 -5.73 21.61
C THR A 3 -6.74 -6.41 22.15
N ASP A 4 -6.64 -7.04 23.32
CA ASP A 4 -7.81 -7.54 24.03
C ASP A 4 -8.75 -6.35 24.31
N PRO A 5 -9.94 -6.29 23.66
CA PRO A 5 -10.84 -5.16 23.80
C PRO A 5 -11.35 -4.99 25.23
N GLN A 6 -11.54 -6.11 25.92
CA GLN A 6 -12.04 -6.12 27.29
C GLN A 6 -10.99 -5.52 28.23
N ARG A 7 -9.75 -5.99 28.13
CA ARG A 7 -8.63 -5.45 28.92
C ARG A 7 -8.41 -3.95 28.69
N SER A 8 -8.62 -3.49 27.46
CA SER A 8 -8.49 -2.07 27.10
C SER A 8 -9.61 -1.23 27.73
N CYS A 9 -10.86 -1.69 27.63
CA CYS A 9 -12.00 -1.03 28.26
C CYS A 9 -11.85 -0.99 29.79
N ASP A 10 -11.45 -2.10 30.41
CA ASP A 10 -11.26 -2.19 31.87
C ASP A 10 -10.19 -1.21 32.35
N LYS A 11 -9.11 -1.07 31.59
CA LYS A 11 -8.05 -0.10 31.89
C LYS A 11 -8.53 1.35 31.76
N ILE A 12 -9.24 1.68 30.68
CA ILE A 12 -9.79 3.03 30.47
C ILE A 12 -10.75 3.39 31.61
N TYR A 13 -11.64 2.47 31.99
CA TYR A 13 -12.56 2.65 33.10
C TYR A 13 -11.81 2.87 34.43
N TYR A 14 -10.81 2.04 34.72
CA TYR A 14 -9.99 2.16 35.92
C TYR A 14 -9.27 3.51 35.99
N ASP A 15 -8.61 3.91 34.91
CA ASP A 15 -7.86 5.17 34.84
C ASP A 15 -8.79 6.38 35.00
N PHE A 16 -9.99 6.34 34.40
CA PHE A 16 -11.03 7.35 34.59
C PHE A 16 -11.47 7.47 36.05
N CYS A 17 -11.80 6.35 36.70
CA CYS A 17 -12.26 6.31 38.09
C CYS A 17 -11.16 6.76 39.06
N LYS A 18 -9.90 6.38 38.79
CA LYS A 18 -8.75 6.81 39.59
C LYS A 18 -8.58 8.33 39.57
N ALA A 19 -8.92 8.99 38.47
CA ALA A 19 -8.83 10.44 38.34
C ALA A 19 -10.04 11.20 38.92
N HIS A 20 -11.23 10.60 38.97
CA HIS A 20 -12.48 11.31 39.26
C HIS A 20 -13.30 10.78 40.46
N THR A 21 -12.87 9.69 41.11
CA THR A 21 -13.57 8.90 42.15
C THR A 21 -14.29 7.67 41.58
N PHE A 22 -14.34 6.59 42.36
CA PHE A 22 -15.04 5.35 41.99
C PHE A 22 -16.56 5.52 42.17
N PRO A 23 -17.34 5.49 41.09
CA PRO A 23 -18.79 5.57 41.14
C PRO A 23 -19.40 4.24 41.62
N ASN A 24 -20.64 4.27 42.10
CA ASN A 24 -21.39 3.12 42.54
C ASN A 24 -22.79 3.06 41.89
N GLY A 25 -23.42 1.89 41.92
CA GLY A 25 -24.76 1.68 41.38
C GLY A 25 -24.86 1.96 39.87
N GLU A 26 -25.95 2.59 39.46
CA GLU A 26 -26.30 2.85 38.06
C GLU A 26 -25.26 3.72 37.32
N LEU A 27 -24.65 4.69 38.01
CA LEU A 27 -23.64 5.57 37.42
C LEU A 27 -22.41 4.77 36.97
N ALA A 28 -21.98 3.77 37.76
CA ALA A 28 -20.85 2.93 37.42
C ALA A 28 -21.10 2.14 36.14
N GLU A 29 -22.32 1.61 35.98
CA GLU A 29 -22.71 0.84 34.80
C GLU A 29 -22.81 1.73 33.55
N GLN A 30 -23.37 2.94 33.66
CA GLN A 30 -23.42 3.88 32.54
C GLN A 30 -22.03 4.31 32.06
N ILE A 31 -21.09 4.51 32.98
CA ILE A 31 -19.71 4.84 32.62
C ILE A 31 -19.05 3.64 31.92
N LYS A 32 -19.21 2.41 32.41
CA LYS A 32 -18.69 1.22 31.73
C LYS A 32 -19.25 1.06 30.32
N LEU A 33 -20.56 1.24 30.14
CA LEU A 33 -21.21 1.19 28.83
C LEU A 33 -20.65 2.26 27.88
N SER A 34 -20.47 3.49 28.39
CA SER A 34 -19.90 4.60 27.61
C SER A 34 -18.45 4.34 27.20
N VAL A 35 -17.65 3.73 28.07
CA VAL A 35 -16.27 3.31 27.75
C VAL A 35 -16.26 2.24 26.67
N GLN A 36 -17.12 1.22 26.79
CA GLN A 36 -17.20 0.15 25.78
C GLN A 36 -17.64 0.67 24.41
N ASP A 37 -18.67 1.51 24.35
CA ASP A 37 -19.15 2.10 23.10
C ASP A 37 -18.08 2.99 22.45
N SER A 38 -17.51 3.92 23.22
CA SER A 38 -16.50 4.85 22.70
C SER A 38 -15.23 4.14 22.27
N PHE A 39 -14.79 3.10 22.99
CA PHE A 39 -13.63 2.31 22.60
C PHE A 39 -13.87 1.63 21.24
N LYS A 40 -14.96 0.87 21.13
CA LYS A 40 -15.28 0.08 19.94
C LYS A 40 -15.57 0.96 18.72
N ARG A 41 -16.31 2.05 18.89
CA ARG A 41 -16.84 2.83 17.77
C ARG A 41 -15.92 3.97 17.33
N LEU A 42 -15.04 4.45 18.22
CA LEU A 42 -14.24 5.65 17.98
C LEU A 42 -12.74 5.39 18.16
N ILE A 43 -12.32 4.92 19.34
CA ILE A 43 -10.89 4.87 19.71
C ILE A 43 -10.14 3.81 18.89
N GLU A 44 -10.61 2.56 18.92
CA GLU A 44 -9.98 1.46 18.19
C GLU A 44 -9.93 1.71 16.68
N PRO A 45 -11.03 2.11 16.01
CA PRO A 45 -10.98 2.43 14.58
C PRO A 45 -10.03 3.58 14.24
N SER A 46 -10.01 4.64 15.05
CA SER A 46 -9.16 5.82 14.81
C SER A 46 -7.68 5.46 14.86
N ILE A 47 -7.24 4.79 15.94
CA ILE A 47 -5.84 4.38 16.13
C ILE A 47 -5.43 3.37 15.08
N SER A 48 -6.27 2.36 14.82
CA SER A 48 -5.96 1.34 13.81
C SER A 48 -5.80 1.96 12.42
N ALA A 49 -6.71 2.88 12.06
CA ALA A 49 -6.63 3.57 10.78
C ALA A 49 -5.40 4.49 10.70
N GLU A 50 -5.01 5.15 11.79
CA GLU A 50 -3.79 5.95 11.84
C GLU A 50 -2.53 5.12 11.61
N VAL A 51 -2.40 4.00 12.32
CA VAL A 51 -1.26 3.07 12.16
C VAL A 51 -1.18 2.56 10.72
N ILE A 52 -2.30 2.15 10.13
CA ILE A 52 -2.35 1.68 8.75
C ILE A 52 -1.97 2.79 7.76
N ARG A 53 -2.50 4.02 7.95
CA ARG A 53 -2.16 5.17 7.10
C ARG A 53 -0.67 5.46 7.14
N GLU A 54 -0.06 5.45 8.32
CA GLU A 54 1.36 5.74 8.45
C GLU A 54 2.23 4.62 7.85
N ALA A 55 1.87 3.35 8.07
CA ALA A 55 2.55 2.22 7.44
C ALA A 55 2.45 2.28 5.91
N LYS A 56 1.26 2.59 5.38
CA LYS A 56 1.05 2.78 3.95
C LYS A 56 1.88 3.94 3.40
N ARG A 57 1.88 5.10 4.06
CA ARG A 57 2.66 6.27 3.65
C ARG A 57 4.15 5.94 3.53
N LYS A 58 4.71 5.19 4.49
CA LYS A 58 6.09 4.72 4.45
C LYS A 58 6.34 3.76 3.28
N ALA A 59 5.44 2.80 3.07
CA ALA A 59 5.53 1.86 1.96
C ALA A 59 5.46 2.55 0.59
N ASP A 60 4.55 3.52 0.43
CA ASP A 60 4.38 4.30 -0.80
C ASP A 60 5.66 5.10 -1.12
N ILE A 61 6.27 5.75 -0.11
CA ILE A 61 7.53 6.49 -0.28
C ILE A 61 8.64 5.56 -0.78
N GLU A 62 8.83 4.39 -0.16
CA GLU A 62 9.89 3.49 -0.61
C GLU A 62 9.59 2.86 -1.96
N SER A 63 8.33 2.57 -2.26
CA SER A 63 7.95 2.10 -3.58
C SER A 63 8.30 3.13 -4.66
N ILE A 64 8.05 4.43 -4.41
CA ILE A 64 8.40 5.50 -5.34
C ILE A 64 9.91 5.56 -5.56
N ASN A 65 10.70 5.46 -4.49
CA ASN A 65 12.17 5.47 -4.58
C ASN A 65 12.67 4.32 -5.46
N VAL A 66 12.21 3.10 -5.18
CA VAL A 66 12.60 1.89 -5.95
C VAL A 66 12.19 2.02 -7.42
N PHE A 67 10.98 2.50 -7.71
CA PHE A 67 10.55 2.73 -9.10
C PHE A 67 11.38 3.81 -9.79
N GLY A 68 11.70 4.89 -9.09
CA GLY A 68 12.56 5.96 -9.59
C GLY A 68 13.97 5.46 -9.94
N ASP A 69 14.56 4.66 -9.06
CA ASP A 69 15.89 4.07 -9.28
C ASP A 69 15.88 3.09 -10.46
N ASN A 70 14.86 2.23 -10.55
CA ASN A 70 14.70 1.32 -11.68
C ASN A 70 14.55 2.09 -13.00
N LEU A 71 13.74 3.15 -13.02
CA LEU A 71 13.57 3.99 -14.20
C LEU A 71 14.89 4.67 -14.60
N ARG A 72 15.63 5.21 -13.62
CA ARG A 72 16.95 5.80 -13.86
C ARG A 72 17.91 4.79 -14.49
N GLN A 73 17.95 3.56 -13.95
CA GLN A 73 18.82 2.51 -14.49
C GLN A 73 18.45 2.14 -15.93
N LEU A 74 17.15 2.03 -16.23
CA LEU A 74 16.67 1.76 -17.59
C LEU A 74 17.05 2.89 -18.57
N LEU A 75 16.91 4.15 -18.16
CA LEU A 75 17.22 5.32 -19.01
C LEU A 75 18.73 5.53 -19.22
N LEU A 76 19.55 5.17 -18.24
CA LEU A 76 21.01 5.29 -18.31
C LEU A 76 21.70 4.00 -18.80
N GLY A 77 20.92 3.01 -19.22
CA GLY A 77 21.44 1.80 -19.85
C GLY A 77 22.27 2.15 -21.09
N ALA A 78 23.40 1.44 -21.27
CA ALA A 78 24.25 1.65 -22.44
C ALA A 78 23.44 1.42 -23.73
N PRO A 79 23.51 2.34 -24.71
CA PRO A 79 22.79 2.17 -25.96
C PRO A 79 23.40 1.00 -26.75
N VAL A 80 22.56 0.23 -27.43
CA VAL A 80 22.98 -0.85 -28.34
C VAL A 80 23.83 -0.35 -29.53
N GLY A 81 23.74 0.94 -29.82
CA GLY A 81 24.42 1.61 -30.94
C GLY A 81 23.71 1.41 -32.27
N GLN A 82 24.38 1.74 -33.37
CA GLN A 82 23.84 1.63 -34.72
C GLN A 82 23.83 0.18 -35.21
N LYS A 83 22.82 -0.58 -34.81
CA LYS A 83 22.62 -1.98 -35.23
C LYS A 83 21.22 -2.17 -35.79
N ARG A 84 21.13 -2.93 -36.88
CA ARG A 84 19.85 -3.43 -37.37
C ARG A 84 19.22 -4.31 -36.29
N THR A 85 17.96 -4.05 -35.98
CA THR A 85 17.30 -4.63 -34.81
C THR A 85 15.93 -5.17 -35.20
N MET A 86 15.60 -6.38 -34.74
CA MET A 86 14.24 -6.93 -34.80
C MET A 86 13.66 -6.90 -33.38
N ALA A 87 12.70 -6.02 -33.15
CA ALA A 87 11.96 -5.93 -31.90
C ALA A 87 10.80 -6.94 -31.90
N ILE A 88 10.63 -7.63 -30.77
CA ILE A 88 9.63 -8.67 -30.58
C ILE A 88 8.81 -8.30 -29.35
N ASP A 89 7.52 -8.01 -29.53
CA ASP A 89 6.54 -7.84 -28.45
C ASP A 89 5.72 -9.13 -28.30
N PRO A 90 6.04 -10.00 -27.32
CA PRO A 90 5.41 -11.31 -27.17
C PRO A 90 3.94 -11.18 -26.75
N GLY A 91 3.05 -11.86 -27.48
CA GLY A 91 1.63 -11.95 -27.16
C GLY A 91 1.06 -13.30 -27.55
N PHE A 92 0.25 -13.89 -26.68
CA PHE A 92 -0.35 -15.22 -26.91
C PHE A 92 -1.63 -15.12 -27.74
N ARG A 93 -2.68 -14.52 -27.17
CA ARG A 93 -4.02 -14.48 -27.80
C ARG A 93 -4.09 -13.64 -29.06
N ASN A 94 -3.32 -12.55 -29.12
CA ASN A 94 -3.35 -11.57 -30.22
C ASN A 94 -2.10 -11.67 -31.13
N GLY A 95 -1.36 -12.77 -31.03
CA GLY A 95 -0.08 -12.95 -31.71
C GLY A 95 1.06 -12.10 -31.16
N CYS A 96 2.26 -12.41 -31.64
CA CYS A 96 3.50 -11.73 -31.32
C CYS A 96 3.79 -10.66 -32.39
N LYS A 97 3.98 -9.40 -31.98
CA LYS A 97 4.25 -8.31 -32.92
C LYS A 97 5.74 -8.20 -33.16
N ILE A 98 6.11 -8.03 -34.42
CA ILE A 98 7.49 -7.90 -34.85
C ILE A 98 7.65 -6.56 -35.56
N ALA A 99 8.74 -5.86 -35.26
CA ALA A 99 9.19 -4.67 -35.98
C ALA A 99 10.68 -4.79 -36.32
N CYS A 100 11.04 -4.59 -37.59
CA CYS A 100 12.41 -4.61 -38.08
C CYS A 100 12.88 -3.18 -38.34
N LEU A 101 13.99 -2.78 -37.74
CA LEU A 101 14.58 -1.45 -37.83
C LEU A 101 15.94 -1.49 -38.55
N SER A 102 16.25 -0.44 -39.32
CA SER A 102 17.59 -0.20 -39.88
C SER A 102 18.60 0.15 -38.78
N ALA A 103 19.88 0.30 -39.13
CA ALA A 103 20.91 0.70 -38.16
C ALA A 103 20.73 2.14 -37.64
N GLU A 104 20.03 2.98 -38.42
CA GLU A 104 19.69 4.37 -38.13
C GLU A 104 18.35 4.49 -37.37
N GLY A 105 17.67 3.37 -37.10
CA GLY A 105 16.38 3.33 -36.39
C GLY A 105 15.15 3.50 -37.28
N GLN A 106 15.29 3.49 -38.61
CA GLN A 106 14.16 3.59 -39.53
C GLN A 106 13.36 2.28 -39.54
N LEU A 107 12.03 2.37 -39.51
CA LEU A 107 11.16 1.20 -39.65
C LEU A 107 11.23 0.63 -41.07
N LEU A 108 11.66 -0.63 -41.19
CA LEU A 108 11.75 -1.34 -42.46
C LEU A 108 10.55 -2.25 -42.71
N TYR A 109 10.05 -2.90 -41.66
CA TYR A 109 8.95 -3.85 -41.75
C TYR A 109 8.28 -4.05 -40.39
N HIS A 110 6.97 -4.34 -40.38
CA HIS A 110 6.27 -4.81 -39.18
C HIS A 110 5.22 -5.86 -39.56
N THR A 111 4.96 -6.81 -38.66
CA THR A 111 3.91 -7.82 -38.82
C THR A 111 3.48 -8.38 -37.47
N ILE A 112 2.41 -9.18 -37.47
CA ILE A 112 1.99 -10.01 -36.34
C ILE A 112 2.16 -11.47 -36.77
N ILE A 113 2.89 -12.25 -35.97
CA ILE A 113 3.02 -13.69 -36.16
C ILE A 113 2.23 -14.45 -35.08
N TYR A 114 1.80 -15.66 -35.43
CA TYR A 114 1.18 -16.61 -34.51
C TYR A 114 2.06 -17.86 -34.48
N PRO A 115 3.10 -17.88 -33.61
CA PRO A 115 4.05 -18.98 -33.51
C PRO A 115 3.46 -20.21 -32.82
#